data_AF-A0A1G6L569-F1
#
_entry.id   AF-A0A1G6L569-F1
#
_cell.length_a   1.000
_cell.length_b   1.000
_cell.length_c   1.000
_cell.angle_alpha   90.00
_cell.angle_beta   90.00
_cell.angle_gamma   90.00
#
_symmetry.space_group_name_H-M   'P 1'
#
loop_
_entity.id
_entity.type
_entity.pdbx_description
1 polymer ?
#
loop_
_entity_poly.entity_id
_entity_poly.type
_entity_poly.pdbx_seq_one_letter_code
_entity_poly.pdbx_strand_id
1 'polypeptide(L)'
;MKWKVSLFFITILGWYIATFVAPFSLADVSNIAFLIGLILIIIAAIALILHTGFLTPLIQGFQIIGERVVRKSRSAERADSQIKDDPNMKAFKANLAARITQSTFIVGSSSILTSVIIIFML
;
A
#
# COMPACT_ATOMS: atom_id res chain seq x y z
N MET A 1 8.20 -3.91 15.91
CA MET A 1 7.28 -5.08 15.95
C MET A 1 5.96 -4.79 16.66
N LYS A 2 5.95 -4.17 17.85
CA LYS A 2 4.72 -3.93 18.64
C LYS A 2 3.56 -3.30 17.86
N TRP A 3 3.81 -2.28 17.04
CA TRP A 3 2.75 -1.61 16.27
C TRP A 3 2.14 -2.51 15.18
N LYS A 4 2.95 -3.36 14.53
CA LYS A 4 2.49 -4.29 13.47
C LYS A 4 1.52 -5.32 14.03
N VAL A 5 1.87 -5.88 15.17
CA VAL A 5 1.04 -6.85 15.90
C VAL A 5 -0.24 -6.19 16.40
N SER A 6 -0.14 -4.99 16.96
CA SER A 6 -1.32 -4.21 17.38
C SER A 6 -2.27 -3.96 16.22
N LEU A 7 -1.74 -3.57 15.05
CA LEU A 7 -2.54 -3.30 13.86
C LEU A 7 -3.28 -4.55 13.39
N PHE A 8 -2.61 -5.70 13.38
CA PHE A 8 -3.20 -7.01 13.05
C PHE A 8 -4.37 -7.39 13.98
N PHE A 9 -4.22 -7.21 15.29
CA PHE A 9 -5.30 -7.52 16.22
C PHE A 9 -6.46 -6.53 16.13
N ILE A 10 -6.17 -5.24 15.89
CA ILE A 10 -7.20 -4.21 15.71
C ILE A 10 -8.04 -4.50 14.46
N THR A 11 -7.44 -4.95 13.35
CA THR A 11 -8.18 -5.28 12.14
C THR A 11 -9.08 -6.50 12.32
N ILE A 12 -8.59 -7.55 12.99
CA ILE A 12 -9.42 -8.72 13.34
C ILE A 12 -10.58 -8.30 14.26
N LEU A 13 -10.29 -7.49 15.29
CA LEU A 13 -11.32 -6.99 16.20
C LEU A 13 -12.38 -6.16 15.46
N GLY A 14 -11.96 -5.33 14.49
CA GLY A 14 -12.87 -4.55 13.66
C GLY A 14 -13.83 -5.43 12.85
N TRP A 15 -13.31 -6.51 12.24
CA TRP A 15 -14.15 -7.48 11.54
C TRP A 15 -15.09 -8.23 12.47
N TYR A 16 -14.62 -8.61 13.66
CA TYR A 16 -15.46 -9.23 14.67
C TYR A 16 -16.62 -8.31 15.05
N ILE A 17 -16.36 -7.04 15.36
CA ILE A 17 -17.43 -6.06 15.64
C ILE A 17 -18.39 -5.93 14.45
N ALA A 18 -17.88 -5.92 13.21
CA ALA A 18 -18.72 -5.86 12.02
C ALA A 18 -19.70 -7.04 11.92
N THR A 19 -19.32 -8.25 12.37
CA THR A 19 -20.24 -9.40 12.42
C THR A 19 -21.39 -9.25 13.41
N PHE A 20 -21.22 -8.48 14.49
CA PHE A 20 -22.29 -8.27 15.49
C PHE A 20 -23.20 -7.07 15.19
N VAL A 21 -22.64 -6.03 14.59
CA VAL A 21 -23.33 -4.74 14.44
C VAL A 21 -24.01 -4.60 13.08
N ALA A 22 -23.44 -5.21 12.04
CA ALA A 22 -23.99 -5.08 10.71
C ALA A 22 -25.11 -6.11 10.48
N PRO A 23 -26.21 -5.75 9.79
CA PRO A 23 -27.30 -6.67 9.44
C PRO A 23 -26.92 -7.66 8.32
N PHE A 24 -25.63 -7.94 8.14
CA PHE A 24 -25.09 -8.78 7.07
C PHE A 24 -25.08 -10.24 7.49
N SER A 25 -25.25 -11.15 6.51
CA SER A 25 -25.01 -12.57 6.76
C SER A 25 -23.52 -12.83 6.99
N LEU A 26 -23.19 -13.94 7.65
CA LEU A 26 -21.79 -14.38 7.81
C LEU A 26 -21.09 -14.53 6.44
N ALA A 27 -21.82 -14.99 5.42
CA ALA A 27 -21.30 -15.13 4.06
C ALA A 27 -20.93 -13.76 3.45
N ASP A 28 -21.78 -12.74 3.66
CA ASP A 28 -21.51 -11.39 3.17
C ASP A 28 -20.28 -10.79 3.86
N VAL A 29 -20.16 -10.93 5.18
CA VAL A 29 -18.99 -10.42 5.92
C VAL A 29 -17.71 -11.10 5.43
N SER A 30 -17.75 -12.41 5.20
CA SER A 30 -16.60 -13.12 4.65
C SER A 30 -16.22 -12.61 3.26
N ASN A 31 -17.18 -12.46 2.35
CA ASN A 31 -16.93 -11.98 1.00
C ASN A 31 -16.34 -10.57 0.98
N ILE A 32 -16.87 -9.66 1.80
CA ILE A 32 -16.37 -8.29 1.91
C ILE A 32 -14.95 -8.29 2.52
N ALA A 33 -14.72 -9.08 3.58
CA ALA A 33 -13.39 -9.20 4.19
C ALA A 33 -12.35 -9.73 3.21
N PHE A 34 -12.73 -10.74 2.40
CA PHE A 34 -11.88 -11.26 1.35
C PHE A 34 -11.57 -10.20 0.28
N LEU A 35 -12.60 -9.50 -0.21
CA LEU A 35 -12.45 -8.48 -1.25
C LEU A 35 -11.54 -7.34 -0.79
N ILE A 36 -11.76 -6.81 0.41
CA ILE A 36 -10.92 -5.76 0.99
C ILE A 36 -9.49 -6.29 1.18
N GLY A 37 -9.35 -7.51 1.67
CA GLY A 37 -8.07 -8.18 1.81
C GLY A 37 -7.28 -8.26 0.51
N LEU A 38 -7.94 -8.70 -0.56
CA LEU A 38 -7.40 -8.84 -1.91
C LEU A 38 -6.94 -7.48 -2.46
N ILE A 39 -7.79 -6.45 -2.41
CA ILE A 39 -7.49 -5.11 -2.91
C ILE A 39 -6.25 -4.55 -2.21
N LEU A 40 -6.18 -4.70 -0.88
CA LEU A 40 -5.03 -4.23 -0.12
C LEU A 40 -3.75 -4.98 -0.49
N ILE A 41 -3.79 -6.30 -0.63
CA ILE A 41 -2.60 -7.05 -1.06
C ILE A 41 -2.14 -6.63 -2.46
N ILE A 42 -3.06 -6.39 -3.39
CA ILE A 42 -2.73 -5.87 -4.73
C ILE A 42 -2.03 -4.51 -4.61
N ILE A 43 -2.57 -3.58 -3.82
CA ILE A 43 -1.95 -2.27 -3.59
C ILE A 43 -0.55 -2.42 -2.96
N ALA A 44 -0.39 -3.32 -1.98
CA ALA A 44 0.90 -3.58 -1.36
C ALA A 44 1.91 -4.16 -2.36
N ALA A 45 1.48 -5.06 -3.24
CA ALA A 45 2.31 -5.62 -4.31
C ALA A 45 2.74 -4.55 -5.32
N ILE A 46 1.82 -3.69 -5.77
CA ILE A 46 2.14 -2.55 -6.65
C ILE A 46 3.17 -1.63 -5.98
N ALA A 47 2.94 -1.26 -4.72
CA ALA A 47 3.86 -0.41 -3.98
C ALA A 47 5.25 -1.06 -3.83
N LEU A 48 5.31 -2.37 -3.63
CA LEU A 48 6.56 -3.12 -3.56
C LEU A 48 7.30 -3.11 -4.91
N ILE A 49 6.61 -3.34 -6.02
CA ILE A 49 7.17 -3.26 -7.39
C ILE A 49 7.71 -1.85 -7.68
N LEU A 50 6.99 -0.81 -7.26
CA LEU A 50 7.45 0.57 -7.41
C LEU A 50 8.69 0.85 -6.55
N HIS A 51 8.71 0.34 -5.31
CA HIS A 51 9.83 0.54 -4.40
C HIS A 51 11.09 -0.24 -4.82
N THR A 52 10.97 -1.39 -5.48
CA THR A 52 12.14 -2.12 -5.99
C THR A 52 12.82 -1.43 -7.18
N GLY A 53 12.20 -0.39 -7.74
CA GLY A 53 12.71 0.28 -8.94
C GLY A 53 12.53 -0.54 -10.22
N PHE A 54 11.68 -1.56 -10.21
CA PHE A 54 11.39 -2.38 -11.39
C PHE A 54 10.96 -1.53 -12.59
N LEU A 55 10.14 -0.51 -12.36
CA LEU A 55 9.68 0.42 -13.40
C LEU A 55 10.65 1.58 -13.66
N THR A 56 11.76 1.70 -12.91
CA THR A 56 12.71 2.81 -13.07
C THR A 56 13.27 2.90 -14.49
N PRO A 57 13.71 1.81 -15.17
CA PRO A 57 14.19 1.89 -16.55
C PRO A 57 13.11 2.39 -17.52
N LEU A 58 11.85 1.97 -17.33
CA LEU A 58 10.72 2.40 -18.15
C LEU A 58 10.46 3.91 -17.97
N ILE A 59 10.42 4.38 -16.72
CA ILE A 59 10.22 5.79 -16.39
C ILE A 59 11.36 6.65 -16.95
N GLN A 60 12.62 6.19 -16.84
CA GLN A 60 13.78 6.88 -17.41
C GLN A 60 13.69 6.97 -18.94
N GLY A 61 13.24 5.91 -19.61
CA GLY A 61 12.98 5.92 -21.05
C GLY A 61 11.97 6.99 -21.46
N PHE A 62 10.86 7.12 -20.72
CA PHE A 62 9.87 8.18 -20.95
C PHE A 62 10.41 9.58 -20.66
N GLN A 63 11.23 9.75 -19.62
CA GLN A 63 11.86 11.04 -19.30
C GLN A 63 12.77 11.53 -20.43
N ILE A 64 13.59 10.65 -21.02
CA ILE A 64 14.49 10.99 -22.14
C ILE A 64 13.68 11.46 -23.36
N ILE A 65 12.52 10.85 -23.63
CA ILE A 65 11.64 11.26 -24.72
C ILE A 65 10.96 12.61 -24.38
N GLY A 66 10.47 12.76 -23.16
CA GLY A 66 9.81 13.97 -22.69
C GLY A 66 10.72 15.20 -22.69
N GLU A 67 11.98 15.06 -22.28
CA GLU A 67 12.97 16.14 -22.30
C GLU A 67 13.32 16.60 -23.72
N ARG A 68 13.13 15.75 -24.74
CA ARG A 68 13.26 16.15 -26.15
C ARG A 68 12.07 16.96 -26.65
N VAL A 69 10.88 16.74 -26.09
CA VAL A 69 9.64 17.43 -26.50
C VAL A 69 9.43 18.73 -25.72
N VAL A 70 9.76 18.75 -24.42
CA VAL A 70 9.59 19.91 -23.55
C VAL A 70 10.94 20.27 -22.92
N ARG A 71 11.50 21.40 -23.32
CA ARG A 71 12.75 21.91 -22.75
C ARG A 71 12.51 22.42 -21.34
N LYS A 72 13.05 21.71 -20.35
CA LYS A 72 12.96 22.10 -18.93
C LYS A 72 13.73 23.39 -18.66
N SER A 73 13.19 24.27 -17.81
CA SER A 73 13.88 25.51 -17.44
C SER A 73 15.04 25.25 -16.48
N ARG A 74 16.09 26.07 -16.55
CA ARG A 74 17.26 25.98 -15.65
C ARG A 74 16.91 26.15 -14.17
N SER A 75 15.82 26.86 -13.85
CA SER A 75 15.35 27.00 -12.47
C SER A 75 14.64 25.74 -11.98
N ALA A 76 13.82 25.11 -12.82
CA ALA A 76 13.17 23.85 -12.49
C ALA A 76 14.17 22.70 -12.33
N GLU A 77 15.23 22.68 -13.12
CA GLU A 77 16.31 21.68 -13.02
C GLU A 77 17.15 21.83 -11.73
N ARG A 78 17.40 23.08 -11.31
CA ARG A 78 18.06 23.36 -10.01
C ARG A 78 17.18 22.98 -8.82
N ALA A 79 15.87 23.25 -8.89
CA ALA A 79 14.95 22.85 -7.83
C ALA A 79 14.87 21.32 -7.70
N ASP A 80 14.77 20.60 -8.83
CA ASP A 80 14.73 19.15 -8.83
C ASP A 80 16.02 18.51 -8.32
N SER A 81 17.19 19.05 -8.67
CA SER A 81 18.47 18.54 -8.13
C SER A 81 18.57 18.75 -6.62
N GLN A 82 18.18 19.92 -6.11
CA GLN A 82 18.16 20.18 -4.67
C GLN A 82 17.22 19.23 -3.92
N ILE A 83 16.01 18.97 -4.45
CA ILE A 83 15.06 18.03 -3.85
C ILE A 83 15.55 16.59 -3.97
N LYS A 84 16.22 16.25 -5.07
CA LYS A 84 16.79 14.92 -5.29
C LYS A 84 17.96 14.66 -4.36
N ASP A 85 18.72 15.67 -3.96
CA ASP A 85 19.89 15.48 -3.10
C ASP A 85 19.60 15.65 -1.61
N ASP A 86 18.40 16.12 -1.23
CA ASP A 86 17.96 16.19 0.17
C ASP A 86 17.82 14.79 0.81
N PRO A 87 18.69 14.44 1.79
CA PRO A 87 18.66 13.14 2.46
C PRO A 87 17.39 12.94 3.29
N ASN A 88 16.86 14.01 3.90
CA ASN A 88 15.66 13.96 4.72
C ASN A 88 14.44 13.65 3.87
N MET A 89 14.35 14.28 2.69
CA MET A 89 13.25 14.04 1.76
C MET A 89 13.25 12.59 1.23
N LYS A 90 14.43 12.06 0.89
CA LYS A 90 14.60 10.65 0.48
C LYS A 90 14.18 9.70 1.60
N ALA A 91 14.70 9.92 2.80
CA ALA A 91 14.38 9.08 3.96
C ALA A 91 12.89 9.14 4.31
N PHE A 92 12.26 10.31 4.24
CA PHE A 92 10.83 10.48 4.47
C PHE A 92 9.99 9.69 3.48
N LYS A 93 10.26 9.83 2.17
CA LYS A 93 9.53 9.10 1.12
C LYS A 93 9.69 7.58 1.27
N ALA A 94 10.91 7.11 1.51
CA ALA A 94 11.18 5.68 1.71
C ALA A 94 10.46 5.14 2.96
N ASN A 95 10.52 5.87 4.08
CA ASN A 95 9.86 5.47 5.32
C ASN A 95 8.34 5.48 5.20
N LEU A 96 7.77 6.48 4.53
CA LEU A 96 6.34 6.57 4.30
C LEU A 96 5.85 5.43 3.40
N ALA A 97 6.53 5.19 2.28
CA ALA A 97 6.23 4.08 1.37
C ALA A 97 6.31 2.74 2.10
N ALA A 98 7.39 2.49 2.84
CA ALA A 98 7.56 1.27 3.62
C ALA A 98 6.45 1.09 4.67
N ARG A 99 6.04 2.16 5.37
CA ARG A 99 4.94 2.10 6.34
C ARG A 99 3.61 1.80 5.68
N ILE A 100 3.30 2.43 4.55
CA ILE A 100 2.06 2.18 3.80
C ILE A 100 2.05 0.73 3.33
N THR A 101 3.07 0.28 2.61
CA THR A 101 3.16 -1.11 2.12
C THR A 101 3.01 -2.13 3.24
N GLN A 102 3.73 -1.94 4.36
CA GLN A 102 3.64 -2.84 5.50
C GLN A 102 2.26 -2.84 6.16
N SER A 103 1.65 -1.67 6.33
CA SER A 103 0.32 -1.56 6.93
C SER A 103 -0.73 -2.22 6.04
N THR A 104 -0.74 -1.87 4.75
CA THR A 104 -1.65 -2.45 3.75
C THR A 104 -1.50 -3.98 3.67
N PHE A 105 -0.27 -4.50 3.72
CA PHE A 105 -0.04 -5.94 3.74
C PHE A 105 -0.58 -6.63 5.01
N ILE A 106 -0.36 -6.03 6.18
CA ILE A 106 -0.86 -6.56 7.47
C ILE A 106 -2.39 -6.54 7.51
N VAL A 107 -3.01 -5.40 7.15
CA VAL A 107 -4.49 -5.30 7.09
C VAL A 107 -5.01 -6.32 6.08
N GLY A 108 -4.45 -6.36 4.87
CA GLY A 108 -4.90 -7.22 3.80
C GLY A 108 -4.86 -8.70 4.18
N SER A 109 -3.71 -9.17 4.67
CA SER A 109 -3.54 -10.56 5.13
C SER A 109 -4.48 -10.91 6.31
N SER A 110 -4.66 -9.99 7.27
CA SER A 110 -5.59 -10.21 8.38
C SER A 110 -7.05 -10.30 7.95
N SER A 111 -7.47 -9.50 6.95
CA SER A 111 -8.83 -9.54 6.41
C SER A 111 -9.09 -10.85 5.65
N ILE A 112 -8.12 -11.33 4.85
CA ILE A 112 -8.23 -12.65 4.20
C ILE A 112 -8.32 -13.77 5.24
N LEU A 113 -7.46 -13.73 6.26
CA LEU A 113 -7.49 -14.72 7.34
C LEU A 113 -8.83 -14.72 8.08
N THR A 114 -9.41 -13.54 8.31
CA THR A 114 -10.74 -13.41 8.92
C THR A 114 -11.82 -13.99 8.03
N SER A 115 -11.79 -13.75 6.72
CA SER A 115 -12.71 -14.37 5.76
C SER A 115 -12.66 -15.90 5.81
N VAL A 116 -11.46 -16.48 5.84
CA VAL A 116 -11.28 -17.94 5.95
C VAL A 116 -11.88 -18.46 7.26
N ILE A 117 -11.63 -17.79 8.38
CA ILE A 117 -12.21 -18.18 9.68
C ILE A 117 -13.74 -18.14 9.64
N ILE A 118 -14.34 -17.08 9.08
CA ILE A 118 -15.79 -16.94 9.00
C ILE A 118 -16.40 -18.04 8.12
N ILE A 119 -15.75 -18.43 7.02
CA ILE A 119 -16.18 -19.55 6.18
C ILE A 119 -16.18 -20.87 6.96
N PHE A 120 -15.18 -21.11 7.83
CA PHE A 120 -15.18 -22.29 8.68
C PHE A 120 -16.28 -22.30 9.76
N MET A 121 -16.87 -21.14 10.05
CA MET A 121 -17.96 -21.00 11.03
C MET A 121 -19.36 -21.00 10.41
N LEU A 122 -19.45 -20.97 9.07
CA LEU A 122 -20.68 -21.07 8.28
C LEU A 122 -21.17 -22.51 8.20
#